data_AF-A0A7V4UG47-F1
#
_entry.id   AF-A0A7V4UG47-F1
#
_cell.length_a   1.000
_cell.length_b   1.000
_cell.length_c   1.000
_cell.angle_alpha   90.00
_cell.angle_beta   90.00
_cell.angle_gamma   90.00
#
_symmetry.space_group_name_H-M   'P 1'
#
loop_
_entity.id
_entity.type
_entity.pdbx_description
1 polymer ?
#
loop_
_entity_poly.entity_id
_entity_poly.type
_entity_poly.pdbx_seq_one_letter_code
_entity_poly.pdbx_strand_id
1 'polypeptide(L)'
;MTGLWAWLDGLGDRRELAFWIGVSVLLHTLGALLAWRFRRPLTGRLGAGLSRLRHHWTGPLLLEAIRLAYFLLLPYLIIVRRGVLELQTLGLLGPADPGESILGWGGEWIVAAGRMATVGLAGALALWWTWSNFKSRISDPAFRAGDPGPILRETVYLEIHWAFYRAAPLVWLASPAASSNQWLSWAVLAGFAIVGLEAALDPRAWAALRDPAQASRPLVNGLLCWLSALGFALTRNLWLIAAVHAALAWGSMRWLLTTADRRRPAADTG
;
A
#
# COMPACT_ATOMS: atom_id res chain seq x y z
N MET A 1 -20.14 -14.28 33.45
CA MET A 1 -20.34 -13.60 32.15
C MET A 1 -20.19 -12.06 32.22
N THR A 2 -20.05 -11.45 33.41
CA THR A 2 -19.86 -10.00 33.58
C THR A 2 -18.48 -9.48 33.14
N GLY A 3 -17.44 -10.30 33.24
CA GLY A 3 -16.07 -9.92 32.84
C GLY A 3 -15.86 -9.73 31.34
N LEU A 4 -16.62 -10.42 30.48
CA LEU A 4 -16.49 -10.27 29.03
C LEU A 4 -17.06 -8.93 28.55
N TRP A 5 -18.20 -8.50 29.10
CA TRP A 5 -18.83 -7.24 28.74
C TRP A 5 -18.08 -6.03 29.29
N ALA A 6 -17.55 -6.09 30.52
CA ALA A 6 -16.62 -5.08 31.04
C ALA A 6 -15.28 -5.07 30.26
N TRP A 7 -14.76 -6.27 29.95
CA TRP A 7 -13.87 -6.62 28.84
C TRP A 7 -13.96 -5.66 27.66
N LEU A 8 -15.07 -5.91 27.00
CA LEU A 8 -15.54 -5.26 25.82
C LEU A 8 -15.68 -3.75 26.06
N ASP A 9 -16.41 -3.29 27.05
CA ASP A 9 -16.66 -1.85 27.25
C ASP A 9 -15.36 -1.06 27.55
N GLY A 10 -14.38 -1.70 28.21
CA GLY A 10 -13.04 -1.15 28.39
C GLY A 10 -12.19 -1.07 27.12
N LEU A 11 -12.60 -1.69 26.01
CA LEU A 11 -11.89 -1.58 24.74
C LEU A 11 -12.19 -0.26 24.00
N GLY A 12 -13.27 0.48 24.30
CA GLY A 12 -13.59 1.80 23.74
C GLY A 12 -13.08 2.04 22.30
N ASP A 13 -12.10 2.93 22.18
CA ASP A 13 -11.39 3.32 20.95
C ASP A 13 -10.83 2.14 20.13
N ARG A 14 -10.38 1.07 20.81
CA ARG A 14 -9.84 -0.14 20.17
C ARG A 14 -10.92 -0.89 19.39
N ARG A 15 -12.17 -0.93 19.89
CA ARG A 15 -13.29 -1.55 19.16
C ARG A 15 -13.69 -0.74 17.95
N GLU A 16 -13.76 0.57 18.11
CA GLU A 16 -14.09 1.47 17.01
C GLU A 16 -13.07 1.30 15.89
N LEU A 17 -11.78 1.29 16.24
CA LEU A 17 -10.71 1.05 15.28
C LEU A 17 -10.79 -0.34 14.62
N ALA A 18 -11.11 -1.39 15.38
CA ALA A 18 -11.35 -2.74 14.84
C ALA A 18 -12.49 -2.78 13.83
N PHE A 19 -13.59 -2.13 14.18
CA PHE A 19 -14.77 -2.01 13.32
C PHE A 19 -14.41 -1.32 12.02
N TRP A 20 -13.69 -0.21 12.06
CA TRP A 20 -13.29 0.53 10.86
C TRP A 20 -12.30 -0.25 9.98
N ILE A 21 -11.38 -1.02 10.55
CA ILE A 21 -10.56 -1.96 9.77
C ILE A 21 -11.41 -3.04 9.13
N GLY A 22 -12.34 -3.63 9.87
CA GLY A 22 -13.26 -4.63 9.33
C GLY A 22 -14.07 -4.09 8.15
N VAL A 23 -14.61 -2.86 8.29
CA VAL A 23 -15.30 -2.15 7.21
C VAL A 23 -14.36 -1.89 6.02
N SER A 24 -13.13 -1.44 6.27
CA SER A 24 -12.12 -1.23 5.23
C SER A 24 -11.85 -2.49 4.41
N VAL A 25 -11.52 -3.60 5.09
CA VAL A 25 -11.24 -4.90 4.46
C VAL A 25 -12.45 -5.43 3.70
N LEU A 26 -13.66 -5.26 4.26
CA LEU A 26 -14.90 -5.64 3.59
C LEU A 26 -15.11 -4.83 2.31
N LEU A 27 -14.97 -3.51 2.37
CA LEU A 27 -15.10 -2.62 1.22
C LEU A 27 -14.06 -2.94 0.15
N HIS A 28 -12.81 -3.18 0.54
CA HIS A 28 -11.75 -3.60 -0.36
C HIS A 28 -12.13 -4.90 -1.07
N THR A 29 -12.51 -5.92 -0.31
CA THR A 29 -12.82 -7.26 -0.82
C THR A 29 -14.04 -7.22 -1.74
N LEU A 30 -15.11 -6.52 -1.35
CA LEU A 30 -16.28 -6.31 -2.20
C LEU A 30 -15.90 -5.58 -3.49
N GLY A 31 -15.09 -4.52 -3.40
CA GLY A 31 -14.59 -3.79 -4.56
C GLY A 31 -13.79 -4.70 -5.51
N ALA A 32 -12.87 -5.51 -4.97
CA ALA A 32 -12.07 -6.47 -5.73
C ALA A 32 -12.94 -7.54 -6.41
N LEU A 33 -13.89 -8.12 -5.68
CA LEU A 33 -14.84 -9.12 -6.18
C LEU A 33 -15.74 -8.56 -7.28
N LEU A 34 -16.35 -7.40 -7.05
CA LEU A 34 -17.19 -6.72 -8.05
C LEU A 34 -16.38 -6.44 -9.30
N ALA A 35 -15.19 -5.85 -9.11
CA ALA A 35 -14.38 -5.44 -10.23
C ALA A 35 -13.75 -6.66 -10.95
N TRP A 36 -13.59 -7.83 -10.31
CA TRP A 36 -13.31 -9.11 -10.96
C TRP A 36 -14.51 -9.63 -11.73
N ARG A 37 -15.71 -9.64 -11.12
CA ARG A 37 -16.97 -10.07 -11.74
C ARG A 37 -17.26 -9.29 -13.02
N PHE A 38 -16.97 -7.99 -13.03
CA PHE A 38 -17.15 -7.07 -14.15
C PHE A 38 -15.97 -7.02 -15.14
N ARG A 39 -14.91 -7.82 -14.96
CA ARG A 39 -13.91 -8.01 -16.03
C ARG A 39 -14.50 -8.75 -17.24
N ARG A 40 -15.48 -9.62 -17.03
CA ARG A 40 -16.23 -10.26 -18.12
C ARG A 40 -17.25 -9.25 -18.65
N PRO A 41 -17.39 -9.10 -19.97
CA PRO A 41 -18.39 -8.21 -20.54
C PRO A 41 -19.77 -8.65 -20.01
N LEU A 42 -20.41 -7.77 -19.25
CA LEU A 42 -21.79 -7.96 -18.86
C LEU A 42 -22.66 -7.88 -20.12
N THR A 43 -23.50 -8.88 -20.33
CA THR A 43 -24.53 -8.83 -21.37
C THR A 43 -25.72 -8.01 -20.86
N GLY A 44 -26.43 -7.33 -21.77
CA GLY A 44 -27.66 -6.59 -21.47
C GLY A 44 -27.47 -5.10 -21.08
N ARG A 45 -28.56 -4.49 -20.61
CA ARG A 45 -28.66 -3.03 -20.39
C ARG A 45 -27.67 -2.49 -19.35
N LEU A 46 -27.41 -3.27 -18.29
CA LEU A 46 -26.43 -2.89 -17.25
C LEU A 46 -25.00 -2.84 -17.80
N GLY A 47 -24.61 -3.80 -18.64
CA GLY A 47 -23.30 -3.82 -19.28
C GLY A 47 -23.08 -2.63 -20.21
N ALA A 48 -24.12 -2.27 -20.99
CA ALA A 48 -24.08 -1.08 -21.84
C ALA A 48 -23.99 0.23 -21.03
N GLY A 49 -24.66 0.31 -19.88
CA GLY A 49 -24.56 1.47 -18.98
C GLY A 49 -23.16 1.61 -18.38
N LEU A 50 -22.63 0.53 -17.81
CA LEU A 50 -21.28 0.49 -17.24
C LEU A 50 -20.19 0.74 -18.28
N SER A 51 -20.33 0.21 -19.50
CA SER A 51 -19.38 0.47 -20.57
C SER A 51 -19.41 1.95 -20.98
N ARG A 52 -20.60 2.55 -21.15
CA ARG A 52 -20.72 3.99 -21.41
C ARG A 52 -20.08 4.83 -20.32
N LEU A 53 -20.38 4.54 -19.05
CA LEU A 53 -19.79 5.27 -17.92
C LEU A 53 -18.26 5.16 -17.92
N ARG A 54 -17.72 3.97 -18.18
CA ARG A 54 -16.26 3.72 -18.20
C ARG A 54 -15.53 4.46 -19.33
N HIS A 55 -16.17 4.62 -20.49
CA HIS A 55 -15.58 5.30 -21.65
C HIS A 55 -15.88 6.80 -21.68
N HIS A 56 -16.85 7.25 -20.88
CA HIS A 56 -17.10 8.68 -20.68
C HIS A 56 -15.95 9.31 -19.89
N TRP A 57 -15.61 10.56 -20.19
CA TRP A 57 -14.49 11.28 -19.56
C TRP A 57 -14.64 11.41 -18.03
N THR A 58 -15.87 11.37 -17.52
CA THR A 58 -16.17 11.41 -16.08
C THR A 58 -15.93 10.07 -15.37
N GLY A 59 -15.90 8.94 -16.09
CA GLY A 59 -15.72 7.62 -15.51
C GLY A 59 -14.41 7.48 -14.74
N PRO A 60 -13.24 7.75 -15.36
CA PRO A 60 -11.95 7.74 -14.68
C PRO A 60 -11.89 8.68 -13.47
N LEU A 61 -12.44 9.90 -13.60
CA LEU A 61 -12.48 10.88 -12.51
C LEU A 61 -13.32 10.40 -11.34
N LEU A 62 -14.49 9.82 -11.60
CA LEU A 62 -15.36 9.27 -10.56
C LEU A 62 -14.69 8.11 -9.83
N LEU A 63 -14.02 7.21 -10.57
CA LEU A 63 -13.27 6.11 -9.97
C LEU A 63 -12.14 6.64 -9.08
N GLU A 64 -11.40 7.64 -9.56
CA GLU A 64 -10.33 8.26 -8.77
C GLU A 64 -10.87 8.96 -7.52
N ALA A 65 -12.00 9.67 -7.64
CA ALA A 65 -12.67 10.29 -6.50
C ALA A 65 -13.14 9.26 -5.46
N ILE A 66 -13.69 8.13 -5.90
CA ILE A 66 -14.08 7.02 -5.00
C ILE A 66 -12.85 6.41 -4.34
N ARG A 67 -11.75 6.21 -5.07
CA ARG A 67 -10.49 5.70 -4.52
C ARG A 67 -9.91 6.66 -3.49
N LEU A 68 -9.81 7.94 -3.84
CA LEU A 68 -9.36 8.99 -2.92
C LEU A 68 -10.23 9.02 -1.67
N ALA A 69 -11.55 8.93 -1.84
CA ALA A 69 -12.50 8.88 -0.73
C ALA A 69 -12.24 7.67 0.17
N TYR A 70 -12.04 6.48 -0.40
CA TYR A 70 -11.72 5.27 0.35
C TYR A 70 -10.39 5.40 1.13
N PHE A 71 -9.32 5.83 0.46
CA PHE A 71 -7.99 5.94 1.09
C PHE A 71 -7.88 7.09 2.08
N LEU A 72 -8.59 8.21 1.87
CA LEU A 72 -8.44 9.41 2.69
C LEU A 72 -9.54 9.57 3.75
N LEU A 73 -10.81 9.32 3.41
CA LEU A 73 -11.90 9.56 4.36
C LEU A 73 -11.87 8.57 5.52
N LEU A 74 -11.60 7.29 5.24
CA LEU A 74 -11.64 6.27 6.28
C LEU A 74 -10.56 6.51 7.37
N PRO A 75 -9.28 6.76 7.03
CA PRO A 75 -8.25 7.00 8.04
C PRO A 75 -8.37 8.39 8.70
N TYR A 76 -8.67 9.44 7.92
CA TYR A 76 -8.55 10.82 8.41
C TYR A 76 -9.86 11.40 8.98
N LEU A 77 -11.02 11.18 8.34
CA LEU A 77 -12.25 11.85 8.78
C LEU A 77 -12.84 11.26 10.06
N ILE A 78 -12.68 9.95 10.24
CA ILE A 78 -13.40 9.23 11.27
C ILE A 78 -12.53 9.10 12.53
N ILE A 79 -11.23 8.84 12.35
CA ILE A 79 -10.41 8.31 13.44
C ILE A 79 -9.51 9.39 14.03
N VAL A 80 -8.85 10.19 13.19
CA VAL A 80 -8.06 11.34 13.66
C VAL A 80 -8.97 12.40 14.28
N ARG A 81 -10.13 12.69 13.66
CA ARG A 81 -11.07 13.69 14.18
C ARG A 81 -11.64 13.32 15.56
N ARG A 82 -11.77 12.02 15.85
CA ARG A 82 -12.28 11.53 17.14
C ARG A 82 -11.18 11.34 18.20
N GLY A 83 -9.93 11.61 17.86
CA GLY A 83 -8.79 11.44 18.77
C GLY A 83 -8.39 9.98 19.01
N VAL A 84 -8.97 9.03 18.26
CA VAL A 84 -8.69 7.59 18.41
C VAL A 84 -7.27 7.24 17.91
N LEU A 85 -6.69 8.08 17.05
CA LEU A 85 -5.41 7.79 16.41
C LEU A 85 -4.54 9.03 16.28
N GLU A 86 -3.33 8.94 16.83
CA GLU A 86 -2.37 10.02 16.84
C GLU A 86 -1.58 10.08 15.53
N LEU A 87 -1.24 11.29 15.10
CA LEU A 87 -0.44 11.51 13.89
C LEU A 87 0.95 10.85 13.98
N GLN A 88 1.50 10.71 15.19
CA GLN A 88 2.76 10.04 15.43
C GLN A 88 2.66 8.52 15.18
N THR A 89 1.54 7.88 15.52
CA THR A 89 1.29 6.46 15.22
C THR A 89 1.26 6.18 13.71
N LEU A 90 0.79 7.15 12.92
CA LEU A 90 0.85 7.09 11.46
C LEU A 90 2.26 7.34 10.90
N GLY A 91 3.20 7.82 11.72
CA GLY A 91 4.55 8.21 11.30
C GLY A 91 4.60 9.53 10.54
N LEU A 92 3.56 10.36 10.65
CA LEU A 92 3.51 11.68 10.00
C LEU A 92 4.43 12.70 10.70
N LEU A 93 4.69 12.49 11.99
CA LEU A 93 5.57 13.31 12.82
C LEU A 93 6.96 12.69 13.03
N GLY A 94 7.25 11.55 12.40
CA GLY A 94 8.55 10.88 12.51
C GLY A 94 8.86 10.34 13.92
N PRO A 95 10.13 9.96 14.17
CA PRO A 95 10.55 9.39 15.45
C PRO A 95 10.85 10.44 16.53
N ALA A 96 11.04 11.71 16.15
CA ALA A 96 11.34 12.80 17.07
C ALA A 96 10.09 13.24 17.84
N ASP A 97 10.31 13.94 18.97
CA ASP A 97 9.22 14.49 19.75
C ASP A 97 8.41 15.51 18.93
N PRO A 98 7.07 15.56 19.11
CA PRO A 98 6.20 16.45 18.31
C PRO A 98 6.60 17.94 18.37
N GLY A 99 7.25 18.38 19.44
CA GLY A 99 7.74 19.75 19.60
C GLY A 99 9.05 20.05 18.88
N GLU A 100 9.80 19.02 18.48
CA GLU A 100 11.11 19.12 17.84
C GLU A 100 11.09 18.71 16.36
N SER A 101 9.93 18.28 15.86
CA SER A 101 9.76 17.78 14.50
C SER A 101 8.74 18.58 13.71
N ILE A 102 9.14 19.03 12.53
CA ILE A 102 8.21 19.56 11.53
C ILE A 102 7.95 18.44 10.53
N LEU A 103 6.76 17.83 10.58
CA LEU A 103 6.34 16.76 9.66
C LEU A 103 7.33 15.58 9.58
N GLY A 104 7.91 15.16 10.71
CA GLY A 104 8.86 14.04 10.74
C GLY A 104 10.31 14.42 10.47
N TRP A 105 10.58 15.69 10.20
CA TRP A 105 11.92 16.24 10.07
C TRP A 105 12.31 16.89 11.40
N GLY A 106 13.12 16.19 12.20
CA GLY A 106 13.63 16.62 13.51
C GLY A 106 15.01 16.00 13.77
N GLY A 107 15.60 16.14 14.96
CA GLY A 107 17.02 15.81 15.23
C GLY A 107 17.53 14.44 14.72
N GLU A 108 16.67 13.42 14.65
CA GLU A 108 17.06 12.06 14.19
C GLU A 108 16.88 11.81 12.68
N TRP A 109 16.46 12.80 11.90
CA TRP A 109 16.09 12.60 10.49
C TRP A 109 17.24 12.02 9.64
N ILE A 110 18.50 12.39 9.93
CA ILE A 110 19.68 11.86 9.22
C ILE A 110 19.85 10.36 9.46
N VAL A 111 19.67 9.92 10.71
CA VAL A 111 19.77 8.49 11.07
C VAL A 111 18.64 7.71 10.41
N ALA A 112 17.41 8.24 10.44
CA ALA A 112 16.28 7.66 9.74
C ALA A 112 16.51 7.57 8.21
N ALA A 113 17.05 8.63 7.60
CA ALA A 113 17.39 8.65 6.18
C ALA A 113 18.47 7.59 5.85
N GLY A 114 19.50 7.46 6.68
CA GLY A 114 20.53 6.42 6.51
C GLY A 114 19.95 5.00 6.58
N ARG A 115 19.04 4.73 7.53
CA ARG A 115 18.32 3.45 7.62
C ARG A 115 17.48 3.20 6.38
N MET A 116 16.74 4.21 5.90
CA MET A 116 15.93 4.08 4.68
C MET A 116 16.77 3.91 3.42
N ALA A 117 17.96 4.50 3.35
CA ALA A 117 18.89 4.28 2.23
C ALA A 117 19.32 2.81 2.17
N THR A 118 19.62 2.18 3.32
CA THR A 118 19.93 0.75 3.41
C THR A 118 18.75 -0.13 2.95
N VAL A 119 17.53 0.17 3.41
CA VAL A 119 16.32 -0.55 2.97
C VAL A 119 16.09 -0.37 1.47
N GLY A 120 16.24 0.85 0.97
CA GLY A 120 16.09 1.18 -0.45
C GLY A 120 17.10 0.43 -1.31
N LEU A 121 18.37 0.38 -0.89
CA LEU A 121 19.41 -0.37 -1.59
C LEU A 121 19.12 -1.88 -1.60
N ALA A 122 18.77 -2.45 -0.45
CA ALA A 122 18.38 -3.86 -0.35
C ALA A 122 17.18 -4.18 -1.25
N GLY A 123 16.18 -3.29 -1.27
CA GLY A 123 15.02 -3.40 -2.15
C GLY A 123 15.38 -3.33 -3.63
N ALA A 124 16.23 -2.38 -4.02
CA ALA A 124 16.71 -2.26 -5.40
C ALA A 124 17.47 -3.51 -5.85
N LEU A 125 18.31 -4.09 -4.99
CA LEU A 125 19.02 -5.33 -5.25
C LEU A 125 18.06 -6.52 -5.40
N ALA A 126 17.05 -6.64 -4.52
CA ALA A 126 16.04 -7.70 -4.61
C ALA A 126 15.20 -7.59 -5.90
N LEU A 127 14.81 -6.37 -6.29
CA LEU A 127 14.12 -6.10 -7.55
C LEU A 127 15.03 -6.43 -8.74
N TRP A 128 16.28 -5.98 -8.72
CA TRP A 128 17.24 -6.29 -9.78
C TRP A 128 17.46 -7.80 -9.94
N TRP A 129 17.63 -8.53 -8.84
CA TRP A 129 17.78 -9.98 -8.85
C TRP A 129 16.53 -10.67 -9.41
N THR A 130 15.34 -10.28 -8.94
CA THR A 130 14.06 -10.82 -9.43
C THR A 130 13.95 -10.59 -10.94
N TRP A 131 14.27 -9.40 -11.42
CA TRP A 131 14.20 -9.12 -12.85
C TRP A 131 15.22 -9.89 -13.66
N SER A 132 16.45 -10.02 -13.17
CA SER A 132 17.51 -10.72 -13.89
C SER A 132 17.16 -12.20 -14.08
N ASN A 133 16.47 -12.81 -13.11
CA ASN A 133 16.10 -14.23 -13.15
C ASN A 133 14.77 -14.50 -13.86
N PHE A 134 13.83 -13.55 -13.86
CA PHE A 134 12.48 -13.74 -14.41
C PHE A 134 12.21 -12.95 -15.71
N LYS A 135 13.23 -12.29 -16.28
CA LYS A 135 13.12 -11.38 -17.43
C LYS A 135 12.40 -11.95 -18.65
N SER A 136 12.54 -13.26 -18.92
CA SER A 136 11.92 -13.91 -20.09
C SER A 136 10.42 -14.14 -19.94
N ARG A 137 9.87 -14.00 -18.73
CA ARG A 137 8.47 -14.31 -18.42
C ARG A 137 7.60 -13.08 -18.23
N ILE A 138 8.21 -11.90 -18.09
CA ILE A 138 7.49 -10.66 -17.74
C ILE A 138 7.16 -9.88 -19.03
N SER A 139 5.88 -9.73 -19.33
CA SER A 139 5.39 -8.97 -20.49
C SER A 139 4.16 -8.13 -20.16
N ASP A 140 4.14 -7.52 -18.97
CA ASP A 140 3.00 -6.69 -18.55
C ASP A 140 2.96 -5.36 -19.34
N PRO A 141 1.92 -5.11 -20.16
CA PRO A 141 1.78 -3.88 -20.93
C PRO A 141 1.59 -2.63 -20.06
N ALA A 142 1.10 -2.78 -18.81
CA ALA A 142 0.83 -1.66 -17.92
C ALA A 142 2.11 -0.90 -17.52
N PHE A 143 3.28 -1.55 -17.56
CA PHE A 143 4.58 -0.92 -17.29
C PHE A 143 5.13 -0.12 -18.46
N ARG A 144 4.47 -0.12 -19.63
CA ARG A 144 5.02 0.48 -20.86
C ARG A 144 4.77 1.98 -20.99
N ALA A 145 3.88 2.57 -20.20
CA ALA A 145 3.38 3.92 -20.45
C ALA A 145 4.36 5.07 -20.12
N GLY A 146 5.50 4.81 -19.48
CA GLY A 146 6.50 5.83 -19.13
C GLY A 146 6.07 6.91 -18.13
N ASP A 147 4.77 7.07 -17.87
CA ASP A 147 4.19 8.11 -17.04
C ASP A 147 4.35 7.81 -15.53
N PRO A 148 5.06 8.67 -14.78
CA PRO A 148 5.21 8.48 -13.33
C PRO A 148 3.97 8.86 -12.51
N GLY A 149 3.07 9.69 -13.04
CA GLY A 149 1.92 10.23 -12.29
C GLY A 149 1.07 9.13 -11.64
N PRO A 150 0.64 8.11 -12.39
CA PRO A 150 -0.10 6.97 -11.84
C PRO A 150 0.68 6.17 -10.77
N ILE A 151 2.00 6.03 -10.93
CA ILE A 151 2.82 5.29 -9.96
C ILE A 151 2.88 6.05 -8.63
N LEU A 152 3.21 7.35 -8.68
CA LEU A 152 3.29 8.18 -7.49
C LEU A 152 1.96 8.22 -6.73
N ARG A 153 0.87 8.36 -7.47
CA ARG A 153 -0.48 8.35 -6.90
C ARG A 153 -0.81 7.01 -6.23
N GLU A 154 -0.51 5.90 -6.90
CA GLU A 154 -0.73 4.57 -6.33
C GLU A 154 0.14 4.34 -5.08
N THR A 155 1.40 4.78 -5.10
CA THR A 155 2.28 4.73 -3.93
C THR A 155 1.68 5.48 -2.75
N VAL A 156 1.21 6.72 -2.95
CA VAL A 156 0.57 7.51 -1.89
C VAL A 156 -0.64 6.79 -1.30
N TYR A 157 -1.50 6.21 -2.14
CA TYR A 157 -2.65 5.44 -1.67
C TYR A 157 -2.26 4.21 -0.88
N LEU A 158 -1.29 3.44 -1.36
CA LEU A 158 -0.80 2.26 -0.67
C LEU A 158 -0.17 2.62 0.68
N GLU A 159 0.61 3.70 0.75
CA GLU A 159 1.23 4.14 2.00
C GLU A 159 0.22 4.65 3.02
N ILE A 160 -0.82 5.36 2.59
CA ILE A 160 -1.91 5.78 3.48
C ILE A 160 -2.68 4.57 4.01
N HIS A 161 -3.03 3.64 3.12
CA HIS A 161 -3.72 2.39 3.48
C HIS A 161 -2.90 1.55 4.46
N TRP A 162 -1.61 1.44 4.18
CA TRP A 162 -0.65 0.74 5.00
C TRP A 162 -0.50 1.39 6.38
N ALA A 163 -0.40 2.72 6.43
CA ALA A 163 -0.34 3.48 7.67
C ALA A 163 -1.58 3.27 8.53
N PHE A 164 -2.75 3.20 7.90
CA PHE A 164 -4.00 2.89 8.61
C PHE A 164 -3.99 1.48 9.22
N TYR A 165 -3.62 0.46 8.45
CA TYR A 165 -3.63 -0.93 8.94
C TYR A 165 -2.59 -1.26 9.99
N ARG A 166 -1.41 -0.63 9.95
CA ARG A 166 -0.41 -0.82 11.03
C ARG A 166 -0.77 -0.07 12.30
N ALA A 167 -1.56 1.00 12.21
CA ALA A 167 -1.87 1.83 13.37
C ALA A 167 -2.79 1.13 14.38
N ALA A 168 -3.68 0.23 13.95
CA ALA A 168 -4.51 -0.50 14.91
C ALA A 168 -3.79 -1.55 15.74
N PRO A 169 -2.95 -2.41 15.15
CA PRO A 169 -2.07 -3.26 15.96
C PRO A 169 -1.18 -2.44 16.90
N LEU A 170 -0.73 -1.24 16.50
CA LEU A 170 0.00 -0.36 17.40
C LEU A 170 -0.85 0.07 18.59
N VAL A 171 -2.08 0.53 18.37
CA VAL A 171 -3.00 0.96 19.44
C VAL A 171 -3.45 -0.22 20.33
N TRP A 172 -3.59 -1.42 19.77
CA TRP A 172 -3.99 -2.61 20.53
C TRP A 172 -2.87 -3.19 21.37
N LEU A 173 -1.67 -3.29 20.79
CA LEU A 173 -0.49 -3.86 21.46
C LEU A 173 0.22 -2.84 22.36
N ALA A 174 0.00 -1.54 22.15
CA ALA A 174 0.40 -0.50 23.08
C ALA A 174 -0.41 -0.65 24.38
N SER A 175 0.14 -1.41 25.33
CA SER A 175 -0.26 -1.36 26.71
C SER A 175 0.30 -0.09 27.35
N PRO A 176 -0.46 0.62 28.22
CA PRO A 176 0.07 1.73 29.01
C PRO A 176 1.33 1.38 29.82
N ALA A 177 1.55 0.09 30.11
CA ALA A 177 2.70 -0.42 30.86
C ALA A 177 3.87 -0.90 29.99
N ALA A 178 3.70 -1.01 28.66
CA ALA A 178 4.75 -1.51 27.79
C ALA A 178 5.56 -0.37 27.18
N SER A 179 6.89 -0.45 27.27
CA SER A 179 7.76 0.49 26.57
C SER A 179 7.45 0.45 25.07
N SER A 180 7.25 1.63 24.49
CA SER A 180 6.66 1.89 23.17
C SER A 180 7.36 1.22 21.98
N ASN A 181 8.50 0.56 22.18
CA ASN A 181 9.30 -0.06 21.12
C ASN A 181 9.16 -1.58 21.04
N GLN A 182 8.78 -2.28 22.12
CA GLN A 182 8.79 -3.75 22.13
C GLN A 182 7.73 -4.36 21.19
N TRP A 183 6.61 -3.67 21.02
CA TRP A 183 5.47 -4.14 20.21
C TRP A 183 5.47 -3.61 18.78
N LEU A 184 6.37 -2.67 18.43
CA LEU A 184 6.41 -2.04 17.11
C LEU A 184 6.53 -3.10 16.00
N SER A 185 7.48 -4.02 16.14
CA SER A 185 7.71 -5.07 15.14
C SER A 185 6.49 -5.96 14.96
N TRP A 186 5.83 -6.35 16.07
CA TRP A 186 4.61 -7.15 16.02
C TRP A 186 3.45 -6.39 15.38
N ALA A 187 3.32 -5.10 15.67
CA ALA A 187 2.28 -4.28 15.10
C ALA A 187 2.46 -4.08 13.58
N VAL A 188 3.70 -3.90 13.13
CA VAL A 188 4.06 -3.84 11.70
C VAL A 188 3.73 -5.18 11.02
N LEU A 189 4.10 -6.32 11.63
CA LEU A 189 3.80 -7.64 11.08
C LEU A 189 2.29 -7.92 11.04
N ALA A 190 1.55 -7.50 12.06
CA ALA A 190 0.09 -7.64 12.10
C ALA A 190 -0.58 -6.77 11.02
N GLY A 191 -0.13 -5.53 10.83
CA GLY A 191 -0.56 -4.70 9.71
C GLY A 191 -0.30 -5.40 8.37
N PHE A 192 0.88 -6.03 8.22
CA PHE A 192 1.28 -6.74 7.01
C PHE A 192 0.37 -7.92 6.75
N ALA A 193 0.01 -8.66 7.79
CA ALA A 193 -0.92 -9.76 7.70
C ALA A 193 -2.32 -9.29 7.24
N ILE A 194 -2.78 -8.11 7.64
CA ILE A 194 -4.07 -7.55 7.17
C ILE A 194 -4.02 -7.25 5.67
N VAL A 195 -2.96 -6.60 5.18
CA VAL A 195 -2.77 -6.38 3.73
C VAL A 195 -2.64 -7.71 2.97
N GLY A 196 -1.91 -8.66 3.55
CA GLY A 196 -1.79 -10.01 3.00
C GLY A 196 -3.13 -10.73 2.90
N LEU A 197 -4.01 -10.56 3.88
CA LEU A 197 -5.38 -11.08 3.86
C LEU A 197 -6.19 -10.45 2.72
N GLU A 198 -6.13 -9.14 2.53
CA GLU A 198 -6.80 -8.49 1.39
C GLU A 198 -6.30 -9.05 0.06
N ALA A 199 -4.99 -9.19 -0.12
CA ALA A 199 -4.40 -9.78 -1.31
C ALA A 199 -4.83 -11.24 -1.50
N ALA A 200 -4.95 -12.01 -0.41
CA ALA A 200 -5.43 -13.39 -0.44
C ALA A 200 -6.93 -13.49 -0.75
N LEU A 201 -7.71 -12.45 -0.47
CA LEU A 201 -9.14 -12.39 -0.80
C LEU A 201 -9.39 -11.81 -2.21
N ASP A 202 -8.40 -11.18 -2.84
CA ASP A 202 -8.52 -10.65 -4.20
C ASP A 202 -8.33 -11.76 -5.26
N PRO A 203 -9.39 -12.18 -5.98
CA PRO A 203 -9.26 -13.17 -7.05
C PRO A 203 -8.34 -12.72 -8.20
N ARG A 204 -8.15 -11.40 -8.37
CA ARG A 204 -7.26 -10.85 -9.40
C ARG A 204 -5.80 -11.11 -9.08
N ALA A 205 -5.42 -11.01 -7.81
CA ALA A 205 -4.08 -11.30 -7.35
C ALA A 205 -3.72 -12.76 -7.64
N TRP A 206 -4.61 -13.69 -7.31
CA TRP A 206 -4.43 -15.11 -7.61
C TRP A 206 -4.40 -15.42 -9.11
N ALA A 207 -5.29 -14.79 -9.89
CA ALA A 207 -5.29 -14.96 -11.34
C ALA A 207 -3.97 -14.45 -11.96
N ALA A 208 -3.47 -13.31 -11.49
CA ALA A 208 -2.20 -12.74 -11.94
C ALA A 208 -1.01 -13.63 -11.54
N LEU A 209 -0.99 -14.19 -10.34
CA LEU A 209 0.08 -15.09 -9.89
C LEU A 209 0.12 -16.41 -10.66
N ARG A 210 -1.01 -16.89 -11.19
CA ARG A 210 -1.08 -18.10 -12.02
C ARG A 210 -0.61 -17.87 -13.46
N ASP A 211 -0.58 -16.63 -13.91
CA ASP A 211 -0.11 -16.26 -15.24
C ASP A 211 1.31 -15.67 -15.15
N PRO A 212 2.36 -16.38 -15.60
CA PRO A 212 3.74 -15.87 -15.57
C PRO A 212 3.91 -14.48 -16.19
N ALA A 213 3.08 -14.12 -17.18
CA ALA A 213 3.12 -12.82 -17.83
C ALA A 213 2.64 -11.66 -16.93
N GLN A 214 1.78 -11.98 -15.94
CA GLN A 214 1.17 -11.01 -15.01
C GLN A 214 1.68 -11.15 -13.58
N ALA A 215 2.37 -12.23 -13.24
CA ALA A 215 2.81 -12.55 -11.87
C ALA A 215 3.81 -11.55 -11.29
N SER A 216 4.55 -10.81 -12.13
CA SER A 216 5.52 -9.82 -11.65
C SER A 216 4.87 -8.73 -10.81
N ARG A 217 3.72 -8.20 -11.24
CA ARG A 217 3.05 -7.08 -10.58
C ARG A 217 2.69 -7.37 -9.12
N PRO A 218 1.95 -8.46 -8.78
CA PRO A 218 1.63 -8.76 -7.38
C PRO A 218 2.88 -9.09 -6.55
N LEU A 219 3.90 -9.75 -7.13
CA LEU A 219 5.16 -10.04 -6.42
C LEU A 219 5.92 -8.76 -6.06
N VAL A 220 5.99 -7.81 -6.99
CA VAL A 220 6.65 -6.52 -6.80
C VAL A 220 5.91 -5.67 -5.78
N ASN A 221 4.58 -5.61 -5.88
CA ASN A 221 3.76 -4.93 -4.89
C ASN A 221 3.93 -5.55 -3.49
N GLY A 222 4.01 -6.89 -3.41
CA GLY A 222 4.28 -7.61 -2.16
C GLY A 222 5.65 -7.27 -1.58
N LEU A 223 6.70 -7.24 -2.42
CA LEU A 223 8.04 -6.85 -2.00
C LEU A 223 8.10 -5.38 -1.55
N LEU A 224 7.48 -4.46 -2.28
CA LEU A 224 7.41 -3.04 -1.92
C LEU A 224 6.64 -2.84 -0.61
N CYS A 225 5.53 -3.56 -0.42
CA CYS A 225 4.78 -3.57 0.85
C CYS A 225 5.66 -4.05 2.01
N TRP A 226 6.39 -5.15 1.83
CA TRP A 226 7.33 -5.67 2.83
C TRP A 226 8.45 -4.68 3.17
N LEU A 227 9.07 -4.05 2.15
CA LEU A 227 10.10 -3.03 2.36
C LEU A 227 9.56 -1.80 3.08
N SER A 228 8.31 -1.43 2.81
CA SER A 228 7.63 -0.31 3.47
C SER A 228 7.32 -0.63 4.94
N ALA A 229 6.94 -1.88 5.23
CA ALA A 229 6.79 -2.40 6.59
C ALA A 229 8.12 -2.35 7.35
N LEU A 230 9.21 -2.87 6.76
CA LEU A 230 10.55 -2.84 7.34
C LEU A 230 11.05 -1.40 7.54
N GLY A 231 10.87 -0.53 6.54
CA GLY A 231 11.22 0.88 6.61
C GLY A 231 10.51 1.60 7.75
N PHE A 232 9.21 1.31 7.95
CA PHE A 232 8.46 1.85 9.08
C PHE A 232 8.98 1.36 10.42
N ALA A 233 9.25 0.06 10.56
CA ALA A 233 9.80 -0.50 11.79
C ALA A 233 11.14 0.17 12.18
N LEU A 234 11.94 0.58 11.19
CA LEU A 234 13.26 1.18 11.42
C LEU A 234 13.23 2.69 11.64
N THR A 235 12.24 3.40 11.08
CA THR A 235 12.31 4.88 10.98
C THR A 235 11.09 5.59 11.51
N ARG A 236 9.92 4.93 11.55
CA ARG A 236 8.64 5.53 11.91
C ARG A 236 8.32 6.82 11.13
N ASN A 237 8.87 6.97 9.93
CA ASN A 237 8.72 8.18 9.12
C ASN A 237 8.03 7.83 7.81
N LEU A 238 6.73 8.15 7.72
CA LEU A 238 5.90 7.85 6.55
C LEU A 238 6.45 8.51 5.28
N TRP A 239 6.98 9.72 5.38
CA TRP A 239 7.46 10.48 4.23
C TRP A 239 8.69 9.84 3.59
N LEU A 240 9.65 9.41 4.41
CA LEU A 240 10.84 8.70 3.91
C LEU A 240 10.45 7.37 3.26
N ILE A 241 9.49 6.65 3.85
CA ILE A 241 9.00 5.38 3.28
C ILE A 241 8.32 5.62 1.95
N ALA A 242 7.40 6.59 1.88
CA ALA A 242 6.70 6.94 0.64
C ALA A 242 7.68 7.38 -0.46
N ALA A 243 8.70 8.16 -0.12
CA ALA A 243 9.73 8.58 -1.06
C ALA A 243 10.54 7.39 -1.60
N VAL A 244 10.99 6.48 -0.72
CA VAL A 244 11.74 5.29 -1.12
C VAL A 244 10.86 4.33 -1.94
N HIS A 245 9.63 4.08 -1.51
CA HIS A 245 8.67 3.26 -2.25
C HIS A 245 8.46 3.83 -3.66
N ALA A 246 8.17 5.14 -3.77
CA ALA A 246 7.99 5.81 -5.05
C ALA A 246 9.22 5.68 -5.96
N ALA A 247 10.42 5.89 -5.40
CA ALA A 247 11.68 5.76 -6.13
C ALA A 247 11.90 4.32 -6.65
N LEU A 248 11.62 3.30 -5.83
CA LEU A 248 11.75 1.89 -6.23
C LEU A 248 10.69 1.48 -7.27
N ALA A 249 9.44 1.90 -7.08
CA ALA A 249 8.35 1.64 -8.01
C ALA A 249 8.61 2.29 -9.38
N TRP A 250 9.02 3.56 -9.39
CA TRP A 250 9.42 4.23 -10.63
C TRP A 250 10.66 3.57 -11.23
N GLY A 251 11.72 3.38 -10.45
CA GLY A 251 13.01 2.85 -10.92
C GLY A 251 12.87 1.49 -11.59
N SER A 252 12.07 0.59 -10.99
CA SER A 252 11.77 -0.72 -11.57
C SER A 252 11.04 -0.63 -12.92
N MET A 253 10.09 0.29 -13.06
CA MET A 253 9.42 0.55 -14.34
C MET A 253 10.38 1.09 -15.41
N ARG A 254 11.26 2.05 -15.07
CA ARG A 254 12.25 2.57 -16.03
C ARG A 254 13.25 1.51 -16.48
N TRP A 255 13.68 0.65 -15.56
CA TRP A 255 14.56 -0.47 -15.89
C TRP A 255 13.91 -1.44 -16.91
N LEU A 256 12.61 -1.71 -16.75
CA LEU A 256 11.85 -2.51 -17.70
C LEU A 256 11.84 -1.92 -19.11
N LEU A 257 11.52 -0.63 -19.21
CA LEU A 257 11.44 0.08 -20.49
C LEU A 257 12.77 0.02 -21.25
N THR A 258 13.86 0.41 -20.57
CA THR A 258 15.21 0.44 -21.18
C THR A 258 15.71 -0.92 -21.63
N THR A 259 15.34 -2.00 -20.94
CA THR A 259 15.75 -3.35 -21.32
C THR A 259 14.92 -3.98 -22.42
N ALA A 260 13.69 -3.51 -22.63
CA ALA A 260 12.84 -3.93 -23.74
C ALA A 260 13.33 -3.35 -25.08
N ASP A 261 13.72 -2.07 -25.10
CA ASP A 261 14.19 -1.40 -26.32
C ASP A 261 15.46 -2.04 -26.90
N ARG A 262 16.39 -2.47 -26.05
CA ARG A 262 17.63 -3.16 -26.48
C ARG A 262 17.40 -4.52 -27.15
N ARG A 263 16.20 -5.08 -27.05
CA ARG A 263 15.86 -6.41 -27.61
C ARG A 263 15.09 -6.35 -28.92
N ARG A 264 14.72 -5.17 -29.43
CA ARG A 264 14.26 -5.06 -30.82
C ARG A 264 15.51 -5.25 -31.70
N PRO A 265 15.67 -6.38 -32.41
CA PRO A 265 16.71 -6.46 -33.42
C PRO A 265 16.50 -5.31 -34.39
N ALA A 266 17.58 -4.74 -34.92
CA ALA A 266 17.54 -3.82 -36.04
C ALA A 266 17.03 -4.58 -37.27
N ALA A 267 15.74 -4.90 -37.28
CA ALA A 267 15.02 -5.26 -38.47
C ALA A 267 14.87 -3.95 -39.24
N ASP A 268 15.34 -3.95 -40.48
CA ASP A 268 15.13 -2.92 -41.49
C ASP A 268 16.07 -1.71 -41.44
N THR A 269 17.38 -1.97 -41.52
CA THR A 269 18.26 -1.09 -42.32
C THR A 269 18.76 -1.87 -43.52
N GLY A 270 17.86 -2.05 -44.49
CA GLY A 270 18.21 -2.38 -45.87
C GLY A 270 18.52 -1.11 -46.65
#